data_AF-A0A9D7M1Z2-F1
#
_entry.id   AF-A0A9D7M1Z2-F1
#
_cell.length_a   1.000
_cell.length_b   1.000
_cell.length_c   1.000
_cell.angle_alpha   90.00
_cell.angle_beta   90.00
_cell.angle_gamma   90.00
#
_symmetry.space_group_name_H-M   'P 1'
#
loop_
_entity.id
_entity.type
_entity.pdbx_description
1 polymer ?
#
loop_
_entity_poly.entity_id
_entity_poly.type
_entity_poly.pdbx_seq_one_letter_code
_entity_poly.pdbx_strand_id
1 'polypeptide(L)'
;MEAKSVGCPIVIVNAIENGEKRAFPYLGNYPSIRFKSNFLDIIDLTLEQVLFNLYQKLFLDSLTNMYGIKADRILSTSPELFNFIQLKAQGLSKGENFGLVVYPDPPLGSEEMEILYKLDSNFIFITPLTLPLIIK
;
A
#
# COMPACT_ATOMS: atom_id res chain seq x y z
N MET A 1 -14.07 -4.22 -0.61
CA MET A 1 -12.87 -4.53 -1.43
C MET A 1 -12.74 -3.61 -2.64
N GLU A 2 -13.84 -3.11 -3.21
CA GLU A 2 -13.80 -2.17 -4.35
C GLU A 2 -12.90 -0.95 -4.10
N ALA A 3 -13.03 -0.28 -2.95
CA ALA A 3 -12.17 0.85 -2.58
C ALA A 3 -10.67 0.50 -2.66
N LYS A 4 -10.26 -0.69 -2.17
CA LYS A 4 -8.87 -1.16 -2.28
C LYS A 4 -8.45 -1.37 -3.73
N SER A 5 -9.32 -1.95 -4.55
CA SER A 5 -8.99 -2.24 -5.95
C SER A 5 -8.72 -0.99 -6.79
N VAL A 6 -9.18 0.18 -6.35
CA VAL A 6 -8.95 1.45 -7.03
C VAL A 6 -7.97 2.34 -6.26
N GLY A 7 -7.32 1.84 -5.20
CA GLY A 7 -6.40 2.62 -4.38
C GLY A 7 -7.06 3.78 -3.63
N CYS A 8 -8.36 3.67 -3.32
CA CYS A 8 -9.08 4.66 -2.54
C CYS A 8 -8.65 4.56 -1.06
N PRO A 9 -8.29 5.68 -0.40
CA PRO A 9 -8.01 5.70 1.03
C PRO A 9 -9.21 5.17 1.85
N ILE A 10 -8.92 4.41 2.90
CA ILE A 10 -9.94 3.82 3.78
C ILE A 10 -9.62 4.23 5.22
N VAL A 11 -10.66 4.67 5.94
CA VAL A 11 -10.65 4.92 7.38
C VAL A 11 -11.65 4.00 8.04
N ILE A 12 -11.26 3.36 9.14
CA ILE A 12 -12.12 2.47 9.91
C ILE A 12 -12.74 3.27 11.06
N VAL A 13 -14.07 3.30 11.11
CA VAL A 13 -14.80 3.92 12.22
C VAL A 13 -15.35 2.84 13.13
N ASN A 14 -14.78 2.72 14.32
CA ASN A 14 -15.17 1.74 15.32
C ASN A 14 -16.27 2.31 16.22
N ALA A 15 -17.51 1.86 16.03
CA ALA A 15 -18.64 2.25 16.89
C ALA A 15 -18.94 1.25 18.02
N ILE A 16 -18.23 0.11 18.09
CA ILE A 16 -18.52 -0.98 19.03
C ILE A 16 -17.88 -0.75 20.40
N GLU A 17 -18.68 -0.52 21.45
CA GLU A 17 -18.15 -0.14 22.77
C GLU A 17 -17.32 -1.23 23.46
N ASN A 18 -17.82 -2.45 23.54
CA ASN A 18 -17.27 -3.53 24.37
C ASN A 18 -16.26 -4.42 23.65
N GLY A 19 -15.77 -3.98 22.49
CA GLY A 19 -14.90 -4.75 21.62
C GLY A 19 -15.65 -5.71 20.70
N GLU A 20 -14.97 -6.14 19.64
CA GLU A 20 -15.48 -7.12 18.68
C GLU A 20 -14.72 -8.45 18.83
N LYS A 21 -15.43 -9.58 18.68
CA LYS A 21 -14.77 -10.90 18.75
C LYS A 21 -13.82 -11.13 17.56
N ARG A 22 -14.11 -10.49 16.43
CA ARG A 22 -13.33 -10.62 15.20
C ARG A 22 -13.48 -9.37 14.35
N ALA A 23 -12.36 -8.71 14.09
CA ALA A 23 -12.28 -7.63 13.13
C ALA A 23 -12.42 -8.14 11.69
N PHE A 24 -12.88 -7.28 10.80
CA PHE A 24 -12.94 -7.61 9.38
C PHE A 24 -11.52 -7.88 8.84
N PRO A 25 -11.31 -9.01 8.13
CA PRO A 25 -9.98 -9.38 7.68
C PRO A 25 -9.43 -8.36 6.66
N TYR A 26 -8.11 -8.21 6.62
CA TYR A 26 -7.40 -7.27 5.74
C TYR A 26 -7.73 -5.80 5.98
N LEU A 27 -8.25 -5.42 7.14
CA LEU A 27 -8.38 -4.00 7.51
C LEU A 27 -7.33 -3.55 8.53
N GLY A 28 -6.44 -4.44 8.97
CA GLY A 28 -5.51 -4.17 10.07
C GLY A 28 -4.53 -3.01 9.83
N ASN A 29 -4.12 -2.75 8.58
CA ASN A 29 -3.16 -1.68 8.28
C ASN A 29 -3.81 -0.32 7.98
N TYR A 30 -5.14 -0.21 8.07
CA TYR A 30 -5.82 1.06 7.82
C TYR A 30 -5.96 1.87 9.10
N PRO A 31 -5.86 3.21 8.99
CA PRO A 31 -6.12 4.12 10.08
C PRO A 31 -7.52 3.86 10.64
N SER A 32 -7.59 3.77 11.97
CA SER A 32 -8.86 3.52 12.66
C SER A 32 -9.10 4.57 13.73
N ILE A 33 -10.37 4.93 13.88
CA ILE A 33 -10.82 5.86 14.90
C ILE A 33 -12.00 5.28 15.66
N ARG A 34 -12.01 5.48 16.98
CA ARG A 34 -13.15 5.16 17.83
C ARG A 34 -14.18 6.28 17.74
N PHE A 35 -15.40 5.95 17.34
CA PHE A 35 -16.48 6.92 17.32
C PHE A 35 -16.86 7.33 18.74
N LYS A 36 -16.86 8.65 18.98
CA LYS A 36 -17.22 9.28 20.26
C LYS A 36 -18.28 10.37 20.06
N SER A 37 -19.25 10.11 19.16
CA SER A 37 -20.29 11.07 18.78
C SER A 37 -19.77 12.38 18.18
N ASN A 38 -18.52 12.37 17.69
CA ASN A 38 -17.91 13.48 16.97
C ASN A 38 -17.57 13.05 15.55
N PHE A 39 -18.26 13.63 14.58
CA PHE A 39 -18.02 13.36 13.17
C PHE A 39 -16.82 14.14 12.61
N LEU A 40 -16.40 15.23 13.26
CA LEU A 40 -15.27 16.04 12.80
C LEU A 40 -13.98 15.23 12.84
N ASP A 41 -13.72 14.47 13.91
CA ASP A 41 -12.51 13.65 13.99
C ASP A 41 -12.42 12.59 12.87
N ILE A 42 -13.58 12.10 12.40
CA ILE A 42 -13.65 11.16 11.27
C ILE A 42 -13.31 11.88 9.97
N ILE A 43 -13.84 13.10 9.77
CA ILE A 43 -13.57 13.92 8.59
C ILE A 43 -12.10 14.30 8.54
N ASP A 44 -11.54 14.75 9.67
CA ASP A 44 -10.13 15.14 9.79
C ASP A 44 -9.20 13.98 9.44
N LEU A 45 -9.45 12.80 10.03
CA LEU A 45 -8.68 11.59 9.69
C LEU A 45 -8.86 11.20 8.22
N THR A 46 -10.06 11.35 7.66
CA THR A 46 -10.30 11.04 6.24
C THR A 46 -9.50 11.98 5.33
N LEU A 47 -9.50 13.29 5.62
CA LEU A 47 -8.75 14.29 4.87
C LEU A 47 -7.25 14.06 4.99
N GLU A 48 -6.76 13.79 6.19
CA GLU A 48 -5.36 13.44 6.45
C GLU A 48 -4.94 12.26 5.56
N GLN A 49 -5.76 11.22 5.48
CA GLN A 49 -5.43 10.02 4.70
C GLN A 49 -5.49 10.25 3.20
N VAL A 50 -6.40 11.10 2.72
CA VAL A 50 -6.42 11.52 1.30
C VAL A 50 -5.15 12.28 0.97
N LEU A 51 -4.78 13.26 1.80
CA LEU A 51 -3.56 14.06 1.61
C LEU A 51 -2.30 13.19 1.69
N PHE A 52 -2.23 12.28 2.66
CA PHE A 52 -1.13 11.36 2.83
C PHE A 52 -0.96 10.47 1.59
N ASN A 53 -2.04 9.84 1.10
CA ASN A 53 -1.97 8.99 -0.08
C ASN A 53 -1.55 9.76 -1.33
N LEU A 54 -2.08 10.98 -1.51
CA LEU A 54 -1.70 11.85 -2.63
C LEU A 54 -0.23 12.25 -2.56
N TYR A 55 0.22 12.70 -1.39
CA TYR A 55 1.61 13.08 -1.15
C TYR A 55 2.55 11.91 -1.43
N GLN A 56 2.28 10.74 -0.87
CA GLN A 56 3.13 9.55 -1.03
C GLN A 56 3.27 9.16 -2.49
N LYS A 57 2.17 9.19 -3.26
CA LYS A 57 2.22 8.90 -4.69
C LYS A 57 3.12 9.90 -5.43
N LEU A 58 2.90 11.20 -5.23
CA LEU A 58 3.71 12.26 -5.87
C LEU A 58 5.18 12.20 -5.47
N PHE A 59 5.45 11.89 -4.20
CA PHE A 59 6.80 11.74 -3.68
C PHE A 59 7.53 10.56 -4.34
N LEU A 60 6.90 9.38 -4.40
CA LEU A 60 7.49 8.20 -5.03
C LEU A 60 7.63 8.36 -6.54
N ASP A 61 6.67 8.99 -7.21
CA ASP A 61 6.76 9.36 -8.62
C ASP A 61 7.96 10.29 -8.85
N SER A 62 8.12 11.33 -8.02
CA SER A 62 9.26 12.26 -8.11
C SER A 62 10.59 11.57 -7.86
N LEU A 63 10.65 10.66 -6.88
CA LEU A 63 11.84 9.93 -6.49
C LEU A 63 12.29 8.99 -7.61
N THR A 64 11.37 8.19 -8.16
CA THR A 64 11.66 7.27 -9.26
C THR A 64 12.12 8.02 -10.52
N ASN A 65 11.49 9.14 -10.85
CA ASN A 65 11.92 10.02 -11.94
C ASN A 65 13.33 10.59 -11.71
N MET A 66 13.64 11.04 -10.48
CA MET A 66 14.96 11.57 -10.13
C MET A 66 16.08 10.54 -10.35
N TYR A 67 15.80 9.27 -10.03
CA TYR A 67 16.76 8.18 -10.20
C TYR A 67 16.69 7.48 -11.56
N GLY A 68 15.83 7.94 -12.48
CA GLY A 68 15.66 7.32 -13.80
C GLY A 68 15.10 5.89 -13.76
N ILE A 69 14.38 5.54 -12.68
CA ILE A 69 13.80 4.21 -12.49
C ILE A 69 12.40 4.18 -13.09
N LYS A 70 12.15 3.24 -13.98
CA LYS A 70 10.81 2.94 -14.49
C LYS A 70 10.15 1.91 -13.58
N ALA A 71 9.32 2.38 -12.64
CA ALA A 71 8.48 1.50 -11.84
C ALA A 71 7.26 1.04 -12.65
N ASP A 72 6.92 -0.26 -12.61
CA ASP A 72 5.68 -0.75 -13.19
C ASP A 72 4.47 -0.27 -12.37
N ARG A 73 4.63 -0.22 -11.05
CA ARG A 73 3.58 0.16 -10.11
C ARG A 73 4.15 0.95 -8.94
N ILE A 74 3.40 1.99 -8.57
CA ILE A 74 3.68 2.82 -7.40
C ILE A 74 2.47 2.71 -6.48
N LEU A 75 2.71 2.25 -5.26
CA LEU A 75 1.71 2.12 -4.21
C LEU A 75 1.88 3.27 -3.23
N SER A 76 0.78 3.85 -2.75
CA SER A 76 0.79 4.91 -1.73
C SER A 76 0.86 4.37 -0.30
N THR A 77 0.72 3.05 -0.13
CA THR A 77 0.77 2.33 1.15
C THR A 77 1.58 1.05 1.01
N SER A 78 1.97 0.46 2.15
CA SER A 78 2.61 -0.85 2.15
C SER A 78 1.73 -1.91 1.44
N PRO A 79 2.33 -2.78 0.60
CA PRO A 79 1.59 -3.80 -0.12
C PRO A 79 1.04 -4.88 0.81
N GLU A 80 -0.26 -5.17 0.70
CA GLU A 80 -0.90 -6.33 1.33
C GLU A 80 -1.21 -7.42 0.31
N LEU A 81 -1.47 -8.66 0.77
CA LEU A 81 -1.82 -9.82 -0.07
C LEU A 81 -2.85 -9.52 -1.18
N PHE A 82 -3.85 -8.68 -0.88
CA PHE A 82 -4.86 -8.27 -1.86
C PHE A 82 -4.25 -7.53 -3.06
N ASN A 83 -3.27 -6.65 -2.83
CA ASN A 83 -2.59 -5.90 -3.89
C ASN A 83 -1.87 -6.86 -4.85
N PHE A 84 -1.33 -7.98 -4.34
CA PHE A 84 -0.66 -8.99 -5.18
C PHE A 84 -1.61 -9.70 -6.13
N ILE A 85 -2.80 -10.06 -5.64
CA ILE A 85 -3.82 -10.67 -6.50
C ILE A 85 -4.17 -9.72 -7.65
N GLN A 86 -4.25 -8.43 -7.37
CA GLN A 86 -4.50 -7.41 -8.37
C GLN A 86 -3.32 -7.22 -9.33
N LEU A 87 -2.08 -7.16 -8.84
CA LEU A 87 -0.87 -7.07 -9.65
C LEU A 87 -0.77 -8.26 -10.61
N LYS A 88 -1.00 -9.48 -10.10
CA LYS A 88 -1.00 -10.70 -10.89
C LYS A 88 -2.10 -10.72 -11.95
N ALA A 89 -3.30 -10.25 -11.62
CA ALA A 89 -4.41 -10.14 -12.57
C ALA A 89 -4.13 -9.13 -13.69
N GLN A 90 -3.40 -8.05 -13.38
CA GLN A 90 -2.96 -7.07 -14.38
C GLN A 90 -1.79 -7.57 -15.24
N GLY A 91 -1.01 -8.53 -14.72
CA GLY A 91 0.13 -9.12 -15.39
C GLY A 91 1.33 -8.17 -15.48
N LEU A 92 2.45 -8.72 -15.96
CA LEU A 92 3.66 -7.95 -16.25
C LEU A 92 3.48 -7.12 -17.53
N SER A 93 4.23 -6.02 -17.62
CA SER A 93 4.40 -5.26 -18.86
C SER A 93 4.88 -6.19 -19.98
N LYS A 94 4.32 -6.07 -21.19
CA LYS A 94 4.64 -6.97 -22.32
C LYS A 94 6.15 -6.98 -22.61
N GLY A 95 6.77 -8.15 -22.48
CA GLY A 95 8.19 -8.37 -22.79
C GLY A 95 9.15 -8.18 -21.61
N GLU A 96 8.64 -7.89 -20.41
CA GLU A 96 9.45 -7.80 -19.19
C GLU A 96 9.38 -9.11 -18.39
N ASN A 97 10.52 -9.55 -17.87
CA ASN A 97 10.62 -10.77 -17.04
C ASN A 97 10.26 -10.50 -15.57
N PHE A 98 10.33 -9.24 -15.13
CA PHE A 98 10.07 -8.82 -13.77
C PHE A 98 9.28 -7.51 -13.75
N GLY A 99 8.43 -7.33 -12.74
CA GLY A 99 7.67 -6.10 -12.50
C GLY A 99 8.14 -5.40 -11.24
N LEU A 100 8.53 -4.13 -11.36
CA LEU A 100 9.03 -3.33 -10.24
C LEU A 100 7.89 -2.60 -9.52
N VAL A 101 7.75 -2.86 -8.23
CA VAL A 101 6.75 -2.23 -7.36
C VAL A 101 7.46 -1.37 -6.31
N VAL A 102 7.19 -0.06 -6.37
CA VAL A 102 7.69 0.93 -5.42
C VAL A 102 6.60 1.28 -4.42
N TYR A 103 6.93 1.29 -3.13
CA TYR A 103 5.99 1.62 -2.05
C TYR A 103 6.71 2.35 -0.91
N PRO A 104 5.98 2.97 0.04
CA PRO A 104 6.59 3.69 1.15
C PRO A 104 7.41 2.80 2.08
N ASP A 105 8.35 3.41 2.79
CA ASP A 105 9.00 2.77 3.94
C ASP A 105 7.99 2.49 5.07
N PRO A 106 8.26 1.49 5.94
CA PRO A 106 9.41 0.58 5.91
C PRO A 106 9.27 -0.55 4.87
N PRO A 107 10.37 -1.21 4.48
CA PRO A 107 10.30 -2.43 3.70
C PRO A 107 9.56 -3.53 4.47
N LEU A 108 8.88 -4.41 3.74
CA LEU A 108 8.20 -5.58 4.29
C LEU A 108 9.15 -6.48 5.09
N GLY A 109 8.59 -7.12 6.12
CA GLY A 109 9.32 -8.10 6.92
C GLY A 109 9.70 -9.35 6.12
N SER A 110 10.67 -10.11 6.61
CA SER A 110 11.14 -11.35 5.95
C SER A 110 10.03 -12.38 5.75
N GLU A 111 9.16 -12.55 6.75
CA GLU A 111 8.03 -13.48 6.70
C GLU A 111 7.00 -13.08 5.63
N GLU A 112 6.70 -11.78 5.54
CA GLU A 112 5.82 -11.24 4.51
C GLU A 112 6.43 -11.50 3.14
N MET A 113 7.68 -11.09 2.92
CA MET A 113 8.42 -11.30 1.66
C MET A 113 8.46 -12.78 1.23
N GLU A 114 8.67 -13.72 2.16
CA GLU A 114 8.62 -15.15 1.85
C GLU A 114 7.25 -15.61 1.34
N ILE A 115 6.16 -15.11 1.93
CA ILE A 115 4.80 -15.41 1.46
C ILE A 115 4.60 -14.84 0.06
N LEU A 116 5.13 -13.66 -0.22
CA LEU A 116 4.99 -13.01 -1.52
C LEU A 116 5.74 -13.75 -2.61
N TYR A 117 6.99 -14.14 -2.36
CA TYR A 117 7.78 -14.91 -3.32
C TYR A 117 7.18 -16.29 -3.63
N LYS A 118 6.45 -16.89 -2.67
CA LYS A 118 5.68 -18.12 -2.91
C LYS A 118 4.49 -17.92 -3.86
N LEU A 119 3.94 -16.71 -3.95
CA LEU A 119 2.78 -16.40 -4.79
C LEU A 119 3.16 -16.02 -6.21
N ASP A 120 4.20 -15.20 -6.35
CA ASP A 120 4.78 -14.80 -7.62
C ASP A 120 6.18 -14.20 -7.42
N SER A 121 7.21 -14.88 -7.93
CA SER A 121 8.60 -14.42 -7.83
C SER A 121 8.98 -13.37 -8.88
N ASN A 122 8.05 -13.00 -9.78
CA ASN A 122 8.36 -12.06 -10.86
C ASN A 122 8.17 -10.60 -10.45
N PHE A 123 7.63 -10.31 -9.27
CA PHE A 123 7.51 -8.93 -8.77
C PHE A 123 8.63 -8.61 -7.78
N ILE A 124 9.28 -7.47 -7.97
CA ILE A 124 10.35 -6.95 -7.10
C ILE A 124 9.79 -5.77 -6.30
N PHE A 125 9.90 -5.84 -4.99
CA PHE A 125 9.35 -4.86 -4.05
C PHE A 125 10.46 -4.02 -3.47
N ILE A 126 10.38 -2.71 -3.67
CA ILE A 126 11.39 -1.74 -3.22
C ILE A 126 10.74 -0.53 -2.56
N THR A 127 11.48 0.08 -1.66
CA THR A 127 11.10 1.28 -0.92
C THR A 127 12.14 2.39 -1.13
N PRO A 128 11.86 3.65 -0.76
CA PRO A 128 12.84 4.72 -0.83
C PRO A 128 14.16 4.38 -0.13
N LEU A 129 14.11 3.71 1.03
CA LEU A 129 15.31 3.29 1.76
C LEU A 129 16.18 2.28 0.98
N THR A 130 15.55 1.39 0.20
CA THR A 130 16.24 0.34 -0.56
C THR A 130 16.55 0.73 -2.00
N LEU A 131 15.98 1.83 -2.49
CA LEU A 131 16.15 2.34 -3.85
C LEU A 131 17.62 2.57 -4.23
N PRO A 132 18.49 3.17 -3.39
CA PRO A 132 19.89 3.38 -3.74
C PRO A 132 20.67 2.08 -3.96
N LEU A 133 20.20 0.94 -3.45
CA LEU A 133 20.88 -0.35 -3.60
C LEU A 133 20.78 -0.92 -5.02
N ILE A 134 19.79 -0.46 -5.80
CA ILE A 134 19.55 -0.95 -7.16
C ILE A 134 20.01 0.02 -8.25
N ILE A 135 20.38 1.25 -7.89
CA ILE A 135 20.89 2.26 -8.79
C ILE A 135 22.41 2.14 -8.83
N LYS A 136 22.97 1.83 -10.01
CA LYS A 136 24.41 1.84 -10.27
C LYS A 136 24.81 3.11 -10.99
#